data_AF-A0A8S1DLX8-F1
#
_entry.id   AF-A0A8S1DLX8-F1
#
_cell.length_a   1.000
_cell.length_b   1.000
_cell.length_c   1.000
_cell.angle_alpha   90.00
_cell.angle_beta   90.00
_cell.angle_gamma   90.00
#
_symmetry.space_group_name_H-M   'P 1'
#
loop_
_entity.id
_entity.type
_entity.pdbx_description
1 polymer ?
#
loop_
_entity_poly.entity_id
_entity_poly.type
_entity_poly.pdbx_seq_one_letter_code
_entity_poly.pdbx_strand_id
1 'polypeptide(L)'
;MEAVGWAVQKVTFSPSVKQKFPRGQTQPWEVGTKPENMKKDRYNILYAYDSSRVKLDLLPGDQHSDYINASFVNVQQLHYTNWPNDGVPLYPQSIAIFMDKISHCQRNECAPILVHCSAGVGRTGTVILIDACLKMFRSHGKLDVISIFSQMRKARVNLVNTLEQFKFVHLVLLESILNPKFEIHCDNFSEEYKDLTSNNNKKIKKNLDLLTEICNKDFQRADKPAEIEADKCRNPDFISTSSAIVSLFPYGNVTTNNFINAVFVDGYKRAKQFIATQVPMKNTVWDFWRMIDQFNVKQIIVLNESHYSNGDFLPTKKRKLDFDGIGVALDNIDEAKHAKTYEITLNARGVCKKVSVKFALLGWKKDAEAPTNLESVIELWEDLKISGGNDIVTIACHDGVTASGLFLAIGFVIEKINMELKVDVGLAVRTLRKAKPAFISSETQFGLLYKAANFYLSSFETYNNFN
;
A
#
# COMPACT_ATOMS: atom_id res chain seq x y z
N MET A 1 -38.03 -29.07 -18.82
CA MET A 1 -36.60 -29.00 -19.20
C MET A 1 -36.55 -28.65 -20.68
N GLU A 2 -36.43 -27.37 -21.00
CA GLU A 2 -36.17 -26.93 -22.37
C GLU A 2 -34.74 -26.44 -22.44
N ALA A 3 -33.95 -27.03 -23.35
CA ALA A 3 -32.57 -26.65 -23.57
C ALA A 3 -32.54 -25.26 -24.22
N VAL A 4 -32.02 -24.27 -23.48
CA VAL A 4 -31.74 -22.93 -24.02
C VAL A 4 -30.59 -23.07 -25.01
N GLY A 5 -30.93 -23.06 -26.31
CA GLY A 5 -29.94 -23.03 -27.39
C GLY A 5 -29.16 -21.72 -27.33
N TRP A 6 -27.84 -21.81 -27.16
CA TRP A 6 -26.94 -20.67 -27.23
C TRP A 6 -26.91 -20.15 -28.67
N ALA A 7 -27.65 -19.07 -28.94
CA ALA A 7 -27.53 -18.33 -30.19
C ALA A 7 -26.17 -17.63 -30.21
N VAL A 8 -25.17 -18.27 -30.83
CA VAL A 8 -23.89 -17.61 -31.13
C VAL A 8 -24.17 -16.55 -32.20
N GLN A 9 -24.36 -15.30 -31.80
CA GLN A 9 -24.34 -14.18 -32.73
C GLN A 9 -22.98 -14.16 -33.44
N LYS A 10 -22.98 -14.34 -34.77
CA LYS A 10 -21.79 -14.10 -35.60
C LYS A 10 -21.44 -12.61 -35.50
N VAL A 11 -20.47 -12.28 -34.65
CA VAL A 11 -19.89 -10.95 -34.59
C VAL A 11 -19.02 -10.73 -35.83
N THR A 12 -19.46 -9.86 -36.74
CA THR A 12 -18.69 -9.47 -37.92
C THR A 12 -17.84 -8.24 -37.60
N PHE A 13 -16.52 -8.42 -37.53
CA PHE A 13 -15.57 -7.31 -37.39
C PHE A 13 -15.53 -6.43 -38.65
N SER A 14 -15.40 -5.12 -38.47
CA SER A 14 -15.20 -4.17 -39.58
C SER A 14 -13.90 -4.46 -40.34
N PRO A 15 -13.77 -4.06 -41.62
CA PRO A 15 -12.54 -4.25 -42.40
C PRO A 15 -11.29 -3.65 -41.72
N SER A 16 -11.44 -2.49 -41.09
CA SER A 16 -10.37 -1.80 -40.36
C SER A 16 -9.92 -2.57 -39.10
N VAL A 17 -10.82 -3.27 -38.42
CA VAL A 17 -10.46 -4.14 -37.28
C VAL A 17 -9.84 -5.44 -37.79
N LYS A 18 -10.33 -6.02 -38.88
CA LYS A 18 -9.72 -7.22 -39.50
C LYS A 18 -8.28 -6.99 -39.94
N GLN A 19 -7.95 -5.79 -40.44
CA GLN A 19 -6.56 -5.44 -40.77
C GLN A 19 -5.63 -5.40 -39.56
N LYS A 20 -6.16 -5.15 -38.35
CA LYS A 20 -5.37 -5.19 -37.10
C LYS A 20 -5.09 -6.61 -36.59
N PHE A 21 -5.85 -7.60 -37.09
CA PHE A 21 -5.69 -9.02 -36.76
C PHE A 21 -5.45 -9.81 -38.05
N PRO A 22 -4.27 -9.61 -38.69
CA PRO A 22 -3.95 -10.31 -39.93
C PRO A 22 -4.10 -11.83 -39.74
N ARG A 23 -4.80 -12.46 -40.69
CA ARG A 23 -4.97 -13.91 -40.76
C ARG A 23 -3.92 -14.49 -41.70
N GLY A 24 -3.46 -15.69 -41.38
CA GLY A 24 -2.40 -16.37 -42.12
C GLY A 24 -1.03 -16.10 -41.52
N GLN A 25 0.01 -16.36 -42.30
CA GLN A 25 1.38 -16.22 -41.87
C GLN A 25 1.75 -14.75 -41.67
N THR A 26 2.10 -14.38 -40.44
CA THR A 26 2.56 -13.03 -40.07
C THR A 26 4.02 -13.02 -39.62
N GLN A 27 4.60 -14.20 -39.40
CA GLN A 27 5.97 -14.42 -38.97
C GLN A 27 6.55 -15.67 -39.67
N PRO A 28 7.88 -15.83 -39.72
CA PRO A 28 8.50 -17.05 -40.26
C PRO A 28 8.13 -18.31 -39.45
N TRP A 29 7.92 -19.42 -40.15
CA TRP A 29 7.67 -20.76 -39.61
C TRP A 29 8.46 -21.82 -40.38
N GLU A 30 9.65 -21.46 -40.85
CA GLU A 30 10.49 -22.23 -41.76
C GLU A 30 10.81 -23.61 -41.20
N VAL A 31 11.00 -23.72 -39.87
CA VAL A 31 11.32 -25.00 -39.21
C VAL A 31 10.17 -25.99 -39.34
N GLY A 32 8.92 -25.54 -39.24
CA GLY A 32 7.74 -26.40 -39.42
C GLY A 32 7.52 -26.85 -40.85
N THR A 33 7.90 -26.01 -41.82
CA THR A 33 7.77 -26.33 -43.25
C THR A 33 8.81 -27.31 -43.79
N LYS A 34 9.79 -27.73 -42.98
CA LYS A 34 10.81 -28.70 -43.39
C LYS A 34 10.18 -30.08 -43.68
N PRO A 35 10.60 -30.81 -44.74
CA PRO A 35 10.03 -32.11 -45.09
C PRO A 35 9.97 -33.12 -43.94
N GLU A 36 10.95 -33.07 -43.04
CA GLU A 36 11.09 -33.94 -41.87
C GLU A 36 10.10 -33.59 -40.76
N ASN A 37 9.61 -32.34 -40.74
CA ASN A 37 8.72 -31.80 -39.71
C ASN A 37 7.26 -31.69 -40.16
N MET A 38 6.99 -31.52 -41.46
CA MET A 38 5.63 -31.40 -42.00
C MET A 38 4.71 -32.56 -41.58
N LYS A 39 5.24 -33.77 -41.40
CA LYS A 39 4.48 -34.95 -40.96
C LYS A 39 4.09 -34.92 -39.48
N LYS A 40 4.71 -34.04 -38.68
CA LYS A 40 4.45 -33.85 -37.25
C LYS A 40 3.29 -32.88 -37.01
N ASP A 41 2.86 -32.18 -38.07
CA ASP A 41 1.76 -31.23 -38.06
C ASP A 41 0.43 -31.85 -38.50
N ARG A 42 -0.66 -31.50 -37.82
CA ARG A 42 -2.00 -31.98 -38.20
C ARG A 42 -2.54 -31.29 -39.46
N TYR A 43 -2.14 -30.04 -39.70
CA TYR A 43 -2.61 -29.23 -40.82
C TYR A 43 -1.42 -28.48 -41.46
N ASN A 44 -1.18 -28.73 -42.74
CA ASN A 44 -0.01 -28.19 -43.49
C ASN A 44 -0.11 -26.69 -43.83
N ILE A 45 -0.95 -25.97 -43.11
CA ILE A 45 -1.20 -24.52 -43.22
C ILE A 45 -1.15 -23.82 -41.85
N LEU A 46 -0.84 -24.56 -40.77
CA LEU A 46 -0.82 -24.07 -39.39
C LEU A 46 0.44 -24.56 -38.68
N TYR A 47 1.56 -23.87 -38.90
CA TYR A 47 2.83 -24.16 -38.24
C TYR A 47 3.10 -23.19 -37.09
N ALA A 48 3.80 -23.66 -36.05
CA ALA A 48 4.36 -22.79 -35.02
C ALA A 48 5.41 -21.85 -35.62
N TYR A 49 5.35 -20.55 -35.27
CA TYR A 49 6.37 -19.58 -35.71
C TYR A 49 7.72 -19.85 -35.06
N ASP A 50 8.80 -19.69 -35.82
CA ASP A 50 10.16 -20.06 -35.40
C ASP A 50 10.63 -19.30 -34.15
N SER A 51 10.18 -18.04 -34.02
CA SER A 51 10.50 -17.15 -32.90
C SER A 51 9.81 -17.52 -31.59
N SER A 52 8.70 -18.27 -31.66
CA SER A 52 7.88 -18.61 -30.49
C SER A 52 7.71 -20.11 -30.29
N ARG A 53 8.21 -20.95 -31.20
CA ARG A 53 8.02 -22.40 -31.11
C ARG A 53 8.66 -22.97 -29.85
N VAL A 54 8.02 -23.98 -29.29
CA VAL A 54 8.62 -24.82 -28.25
C VAL A 54 9.71 -25.66 -28.92
N LYS A 55 10.94 -25.57 -28.40
CA LYS A 55 12.09 -26.37 -28.85
C LYS A 55 12.30 -27.51 -27.87
N LEU A 56 12.25 -28.74 -28.36
CA LEU A 56 12.55 -29.94 -27.57
C LEU A 56 14.05 -30.21 -27.58
N ASP A 57 14.51 -31.01 -26.63
CA ASP A 57 15.89 -31.51 -26.65
C ASP A 57 16.10 -32.45 -27.84
N LEU A 58 17.26 -32.34 -28.48
CA LEU A 58 17.62 -33.21 -29.60
C LEU A 58 17.88 -34.63 -29.10
N LEU A 59 17.20 -35.60 -29.71
CA LEU A 59 17.45 -37.02 -29.53
C LEU A 59 18.69 -37.44 -30.31
N PRO A 60 19.53 -38.35 -29.76
CA PRO A 60 20.69 -38.89 -30.47
C PRO A 60 20.28 -39.54 -31.80
N GLY A 61 20.89 -39.10 -32.90
CA GLY A 61 20.64 -39.64 -34.24
C GLY A 61 19.47 -39.03 -35.01
N ASP A 62 18.69 -38.12 -34.41
CA ASP A 62 17.60 -37.40 -35.10
C ASP A 62 17.80 -35.87 -34.97
N GLN A 63 18.33 -35.26 -36.04
CA GLN A 63 18.60 -33.82 -36.11
C GLN A 63 17.35 -32.94 -36.17
N HIS A 64 16.15 -33.53 -36.29
CA HIS A 64 14.87 -32.82 -36.40
C HIS A 64 13.95 -33.08 -35.22
N SER A 65 14.41 -33.83 -34.22
CA SER A 65 13.64 -34.17 -33.02
C SER A 65 13.31 -32.98 -32.11
N ASP A 66 13.92 -31.82 -32.35
CA ASP A 66 13.68 -30.58 -31.60
C ASP A 66 12.35 -29.88 -31.93
N TYR A 67 11.61 -30.38 -32.92
CA TYR A 67 10.39 -29.75 -33.43
C TYR A 67 9.11 -30.39 -32.88
N ILE A 68 8.25 -29.53 -32.31
CA ILE A 68 6.84 -29.78 -32.03
C ILE A 68 6.02 -28.56 -32.46
N ASN A 69 4.81 -28.78 -32.97
CA ASN A 69 3.89 -27.70 -33.31
C ASN A 69 3.20 -27.15 -32.05
N ALA A 70 3.96 -26.36 -31.30
CA ALA A 70 3.49 -25.61 -30.15
C ALA A 70 4.24 -24.29 -30.10
N SER A 71 3.59 -23.24 -29.62
CA SER A 71 4.18 -21.92 -29.43
C SER A 71 4.03 -21.46 -27.98
N PHE A 72 5.06 -20.81 -27.44
CA PHE A 72 4.93 -20.01 -26.24
C PHE A 72 4.05 -18.79 -26.54
N VAL A 73 3.07 -18.53 -25.68
CA VAL A 73 2.25 -17.32 -25.71
C VAL A 73 2.55 -16.54 -24.43
N ASN A 74 3.08 -15.33 -24.58
CA ASN A 74 3.34 -14.47 -23.43
C ASN A 74 2.11 -13.61 -23.15
N VAL A 75 1.52 -13.77 -21.95
CA VAL A 75 0.37 -12.98 -21.49
C VAL A 75 0.77 -12.27 -20.21
N GLN A 76 0.77 -10.95 -20.23
CA GLN A 76 0.92 -10.15 -19.01
C GLN A 76 -0.46 -9.82 -18.44
N GLN A 77 -0.73 -10.34 -17.24
CA GLN A 77 -1.95 -10.02 -16.49
C GLN A 77 -1.62 -9.06 -15.36
N LEU A 78 -2.19 -7.85 -15.40
CA LEU A 78 -2.16 -6.91 -14.29
C LEU A 78 -3.43 -7.08 -13.44
N HIS A 79 -3.28 -7.58 -12.21
CA HIS A 79 -4.40 -7.80 -11.29
C HIS A 79 -4.41 -6.75 -10.17
N TYR A 80 -5.40 -5.86 -10.19
CA TYR A 80 -5.62 -4.91 -9.10
C TYR A 80 -6.48 -5.55 -8.00
N THR A 81 -5.89 -5.84 -6.84
CA THR A 81 -6.49 -6.62 -5.76
C THR A 81 -7.17 -5.79 -4.66
N ASN A 82 -6.88 -4.48 -4.60
CA ASN A 82 -7.32 -3.62 -3.49
C ASN A 82 -8.65 -2.89 -3.76
N TRP A 83 -9.46 -3.39 -4.68
CA TRP A 83 -10.79 -2.82 -4.92
C TRP A 83 -11.80 -3.42 -3.92
N PRO A 84 -12.42 -2.61 -3.04
CA PRO A 84 -13.35 -3.12 -2.04
C PRO A 84 -14.60 -3.75 -2.68
N ASN A 85 -15.26 -4.66 -1.96
CA ASN A 85 -16.50 -5.28 -2.41
C ASN A 85 -17.57 -4.21 -2.69
N ASP A 86 -17.70 -3.24 -1.79
CA ASP A 86 -18.61 -2.10 -1.92
C ASP A 86 -17.84 -0.80 -2.16
N GLY A 87 -18.36 0.05 -3.05
CA GLY A 87 -17.82 1.37 -3.35
C GLY A 87 -16.58 1.38 -4.26
N VAL A 88 -15.63 2.26 -3.92
CA VAL A 88 -14.39 2.54 -4.68
C VAL A 88 -13.18 2.42 -3.76
N PRO A 89 -11.96 2.21 -4.31
CA PRO A 89 -10.75 2.25 -3.50
C PRO A 89 -10.68 3.54 -2.71
N LEU A 90 -10.32 3.44 -1.44
CA LEU A 90 -10.21 4.60 -0.56
C LEU A 90 -9.15 5.60 -1.06
N TYR A 91 -8.14 5.10 -1.79
CA TYR A 91 -6.97 5.86 -2.20
C TYR A 91 -6.79 5.91 -3.73
N PRO A 92 -7.06 7.08 -4.36
CA PRO A 92 -6.83 7.30 -5.78
C PRO A 92 -5.39 7.02 -6.22
N GLN A 93 -4.42 7.25 -5.33
CA GLN A 93 -2.99 7.01 -5.55
C GLN A 93 -2.71 5.57 -6.02
N SER A 94 -3.38 4.60 -5.41
CA SER A 94 -3.18 3.18 -5.73
C SER A 94 -3.60 2.85 -7.18
N ILE A 95 -4.66 3.49 -7.66
CA ILE A 95 -5.12 3.33 -9.04
C ILE A 95 -4.24 4.16 -9.99
N ALA A 96 -3.81 5.36 -9.61
CA ALA A 96 -2.88 6.15 -10.42
C ALA A 96 -1.58 5.36 -10.74
N ILE A 97 -1.00 4.69 -9.73
CA ILE A 97 0.16 3.78 -9.92
C ILE A 97 -0.20 2.62 -10.86
N PHE A 98 -1.39 2.02 -10.70
CA PHE A 98 -1.85 0.95 -11.57
C PHE A 98 -2.03 1.41 -13.03
N MET A 99 -2.54 2.62 -13.26
CA MET A 99 -2.66 3.23 -14.59
C MET A 99 -1.29 3.50 -15.21
N ASP A 100 -0.31 3.92 -14.41
CA ASP A 100 1.06 4.05 -14.89
C ASP A 100 1.62 2.68 -15.33
N LYS A 101 1.38 1.59 -14.57
CA LYS A 101 1.77 0.22 -14.98
C LYS A 101 1.10 -0.19 -16.30
N ILE A 102 -0.22 0.01 -16.43
CA ILE A 102 -0.95 -0.23 -17.70
C ILE A 102 -0.30 0.52 -18.86
N SER A 103 -0.01 1.80 -18.66
CA SER A 103 0.59 2.65 -19.69
C SER A 103 2.00 2.21 -20.08
N HIS A 104 2.80 1.67 -19.15
CA HIS A 104 4.15 1.16 -19.45
C HIS A 104 4.08 -0.10 -20.31
N CYS A 105 3.20 -1.05 -19.98
CA CYS A 105 2.98 -2.26 -20.78
C CYS A 105 2.56 -1.93 -22.21
N GLN A 106 1.84 -0.83 -22.44
CA GLN A 106 1.35 -0.46 -23.76
C GLN A 106 2.34 0.32 -24.62
N ARG A 107 3.49 0.80 -24.09
CA ARG A 107 4.42 1.69 -24.84
C ARG A 107 4.91 1.08 -26.16
N ASN A 108 4.97 -0.25 -26.24
CA ASN A 108 5.51 -0.98 -27.39
C ASN A 108 4.44 -1.73 -28.20
N GLU A 109 3.15 -1.62 -27.83
CA GLU A 109 2.08 -2.43 -28.43
C GLU A 109 0.86 -1.59 -28.82
N CYS A 110 0.48 -1.66 -30.10
CA CYS A 110 -0.76 -1.06 -30.61
C CYS A 110 -2.00 -1.97 -30.42
N ALA A 111 -1.88 -3.07 -29.68
CA ALA A 111 -2.96 -4.03 -29.46
C ALA A 111 -3.98 -3.51 -28.42
N PRO A 112 -5.29 -3.84 -28.58
CA PRO A 112 -6.28 -3.55 -27.56
C PRO A 112 -5.98 -4.28 -26.24
N ILE A 113 -6.09 -3.57 -25.12
CA ILE A 113 -5.96 -4.18 -23.78
C ILE A 113 -7.30 -4.81 -23.38
N LEU A 114 -7.28 -6.06 -22.95
CA LEU A 114 -8.43 -6.71 -22.33
C LEU A 114 -8.55 -6.24 -20.88
N VAL A 115 -9.68 -5.62 -20.53
CA VAL A 115 -10.00 -5.19 -19.16
C VAL A 115 -11.29 -5.86 -18.72
N HIS A 116 -11.28 -6.53 -17.57
CA HIS A 116 -12.48 -7.19 -17.03
C HIS A 116 -12.62 -6.99 -15.51
N CYS A 117 -13.83 -7.23 -15.01
CA CYS A 117 -14.12 -7.40 -13.59
C CYS A 117 -15.08 -8.59 -13.45
N SER A 118 -16.18 -8.47 -12.68
CA SER A 118 -17.26 -9.46 -12.67
C SER A 118 -18.19 -9.26 -13.89
N ALA A 119 -19.02 -8.20 -13.89
CA ALA A 119 -19.93 -7.90 -15.01
C ALA A 119 -19.27 -7.16 -16.19
N GLY A 120 -18.01 -6.72 -16.04
CA GLY A 120 -17.29 -5.98 -17.09
C GLY A 120 -17.88 -4.60 -17.39
N VAL A 121 -18.43 -3.91 -16.40
CA VAL A 121 -19.08 -2.58 -16.57
C VAL A 121 -18.63 -1.53 -15.55
N GLY A 122 -18.72 -1.82 -14.24
CA GLY A 122 -18.40 -0.85 -13.18
C GLY A 122 -16.90 -0.54 -13.10
N ARG A 123 -16.14 -1.39 -12.39
CA ARG A 123 -14.67 -1.26 -12.24
C ARG A 123 -13.96 -1.20 -13.60
N THR A 124 -14.39 -2.02 -14.56
CA THR A 124 -13.89 -2.01 -15.94
C THR A 124 -14.08 -0.65 -16.61
N GLY A 125 -15.29 -0.08 -16.57
CA GLY A 125 -15.56 1.23 -17.15
C GLY A 125 -14.77 2.34 -16.45
N THR A 126 -14.57 2.25 -15.13
CA THR A 126 -13.75 3.22 -14.40
C THR A 126 -12.31 3.23 -14.91
N VAL A 127 -11.67 2.07 -15.01
CA VAL A 127 -10.28 1.96 -15.50
C VAL A 127 -10.15 2.45 -16.95
N ILE A 128 -11.07 2.04 -17.83
CA ILE A 128 -11.06 2.46 -19.24
C ILE A 128 -11.25 3.98 -19.37
N LEU A 129 -12.17 4.57 -18.59
CA LEU A 129 -12.41 6.01 -18.64
C LEU A 129 -11.19 6.80 -18.16
N ILE A 130 -10.54 6.36 -17.08
CA ILE A 130 -9.30 6.98 -16.59
C ILE A 130 -8.21 6.91 -17.67
N ASP A 131 -7.98 5.73 -18.26
CA ASP A 131 -6.98 5.53 -19.31
C ASP A 131 -7.20 6.46 -20.52
N ALA A 132 -8.43 6.49 -21.04
CA ALA A 132 -8.80 7.33 -22.17
C ALA A 132 -8.59 8.83 -21.87
N CYS A 133 -8.99 9.28 -20.68
CA CYS A 133 -8.79 10.64 -20.21
C CYS A 133 -7.30 11.00 -20.07
N LEU A 134 -6.49 10.12 -19.47
CA LEU A 134 -5.05 10.35 -19.33
C LEU A 134 -4.34 10.38 -20.69
N LYS A 135 -4.74 9.53 -21.63
CA LYS A 135 -4.22 9.55 -23.01
C LYS A 135 -4.61 10.84 -23.74
N MET A 136 -5.85 11.31 -23.61
CA MET A 136 -6.29 12.59 -24.18
C MET A 136 -5.47 13.75 -23.60
N PHE A 137 -5.28 13.76 -22.28
CA PHE A 137 -4.50 14.79 -21.61
C PHE A 137 -3.05 14.81 -22.08
N ARG A 138 -2.39 13.64 -22.15
CA ARG A 138 -0.99 13.53 -22.61
C ARG A 138 -0.80 13.93 -24.07
N SER A 139 -1.79 13.68 -24.93
CA SER A 139 -1.69 13.95 -26.37
C SER A 139 -2.10 15.38 -26.76
N HIS A 140 -3.07 15.98 -26.07
CA HIS A 140 -3.68 17.25 -26.48
C HIS A 140 -3.68 18.33 -25.39
N GLY A 141 -3.26 18.01 -24.15
CA GLY A 141 -3.34 18.93 -23.01
C GLY A 141 -4.78 19.26 -22.58
N LYS A 142 -5.77 18.46 -23.02
CA LYS A 142 -7.20 18.67 -22.76
C LYS A 142 -7.81 17.48 -22.04
N LEU A 143 -8.86 17.74 -21.28
CA LEU A 143 -9.61 16.73 -20.55
C LEU A 143 -11.11 16.95 -20.76
N ASP A 144 -11.80 15.96 -21.31
CA ASP A 144 -13.26 15.97 -21.47
C ASP A 144 -13.85 14.64 -20.99
N VAL A 145 -13.94 14.51 -19.66
CA VAL A 145 -14.41 13.29 -19.01
C VAL A 145 -15.84 12.96 -19.43
N ILE A 146 -16.70 13.97 -19.59
CA ILE A 146 -18.14 13.78 -19.90
C ILE A 146 -18.32 13.27 -21.32
N SER A 147 -17.63 13.86 -22.31
CA SER A 147 -17.73 13.42 -23.70
C SER A 147 -17.19 11.99 -23.87
N ILE A 148 -16.01 11.70 -23.32
CA ILE A 148 -15.43 10.33 -23.36
C ILE A 148 -16.39 9.34 -22.70
N PHE A 149 -16.92 9.68 -21.52
CA PHE A 149 -17.85 8.83 -20.80
C PHE A 149 -19.15 8.56 -21.60
N SER A 150 -19.71 9.58 -22.23
CA SER A 150 -20.89 9.47 -23.10
C SER A 150 -20.62 8.54 -24.29
N GLN A 151 -19.46 8.68 -24.93
CA GLN A 151 -19.04 7.80 -26.03
C GLN A 151 -18.86 6.34 -25.57
N MET A 152 -18.24 6.13 -24.40
CA MET A 152 -18.09 4.80 -23.82
C MET A 152 -19.46 4.12 -23.60
N ARG A 153 -20.44 4.85 -23.04
CA ARG A 153 -21.79 4.30 -22.81
C ARG A 153 -22.57 3.99 -24.09
N LYS A 154 -22.23 4.62 -25.23
CA LYS A 154 -22.75 4.21 -26.55
C LYS A 154 -22.15 2.87 -27.02
N ALA A 155 -20.91 2.57 -26.62
CA ALA A 155 -20.23 1.33 -26.99
C ALA A 155 -20.62 0.13 -26.09
N ARG A 156 -20.84 0.36 -24.78
CA ARG A 156 -21.31 -0.68 -23.85
C ARG A 156 -22.12 -0.05 -22.72
N VAL A 157 -23.31 -0.63 -22.48
CA VAL A 157 -24.24 -0.19 -21.44
C VAL A 157 -23.62 -0.27 -20.03
N ASN A 158 -24.03 0.66 -19.15
CA ASN A 158 -23.67 0.69 -17.73
C ASN A 158 -22.16 0.78 -17.41
N LEU A 159 -21.30 1.13 -18.37
CA LEU A 159 -19.92 1.48 -18.05
C LEU A 159 -19.88 2.61 -17.02
N VAL A 160 -19.02 2.46 -16.01
CA VAL A 160 -19.03 3.27 -14.76
C VAL A 160 -20.43 3.25 -14.14
N ASN A 161 -20.69 2.26 -13.30
CA ASN A 161 -22.04 1.87 -12.90
C ASN A 161 -22.60 2.75 -11.77
N THR A 162 -21.73 3.35 -10.94
CA THR A 162 -22.16 4.16 -9.79
C THR A 162 -21.64 5.59 -9.86
N LEU A 163 -22.34 6.52 -9.18
CA LEU A 163 -21.88 7.90 -9.02
C LEU A 163 -20.53 7.98 -8.28
N GLU A 164 -20.31 7.11 -7.30
CA GLU A 164 -19.04 7.03 -6.57
C GLU A 164 -17.88 6.67 -7.50
N GLN A 165 -18.07 5.71 -8.40
CA GLN A 165 -17.08 5.36 -9.42
C GLN A 165 -16.79 6.55 -10.34
N PHE A 166 -17.81 7.31 -10.73
CA PHE A 166 -17.63 8.49 -11.57
C PHE A 166 -16.90 9.63 -10.84
N LYS A 167 -17.21 9.89 -9.57
CA LYS A 167 -16.44 10.83 -8.72
C LYS A 167 -15.00 10.37 -8.57
N PHE A 168 -14.80 9.08 -8.37
CA PHE A 168 -13.48 8.48 -8.20
C PHE A 168 -12.59 8.62 -9.43
N VAL A 169 -13.14 8.52 -10.65
CA VAL A 169 -12.41 8.85 -11.90
C VAL A 169 -11.77 10.23 -11.82
N HIS A 170 -12.51 11.25 -11.36
CA HIS A 170 -11.99 12.60 -11.24
C HIS A 170 -10.88 12.70 -10.19
N LEU A 171 -11.04 12.02 -9.05
CA LEU A 171 -10.00 11.98 -8.02
C LEU A 171 -8.70 11.36 -8.52
N VAL A 172 -8.79 10.27 -9.31
CA VAL A 172 -7.61 9.64 -9.92
C VAL A 172 -6.98 10.56 -10.97
N LEU A 173 -7.78 11.24 -11.79
CA LEU A 173 -7.26 12.18 -12.79
C LEU A 173 -6.54 13.36 -12.13
N LEU A 174 -7.10 13.94 -11.08
CA LEU A 174 -6.45 14.98 -10.28
C LEU A 174 -5.12 14.46 -9.71
N GLU A 175 -5.13 13.25 -9.15
CA GLU A 175 -3.91 12.61 -8.63
C GLU A 175 -2.84 12.41 -9.70
N SER A 176 -3.22 11.92 -10.88
CA SER A 176 -2.28 11.63 -11.96
C SER A 176 -1.76 12.88 -12.70
N ILE A 177 -2.52 13.97 -12.69
CA ILE A 177 -2.22 15.18 -13.49
C ILE A 177 -1.61 16.29 -12.64
N LEU A 178 -2.16 16.54 -11.45
CA LEU A 178 -1.81 17.71 -10.64
C LEU A 178 -0.78 17.42 -9.55
N ASN A 179 -0.75 16.19 -9.02
CA ASN A 179 0.12 15.90 -7.91
C ASN A 179 1.56 15.63 -8.38
N PRO A 180 2.55 16.28 -7.75
CA PRO A 180 3.95 16.02 -8.02
C PRO A 180 4.26 14.55 -7.75
N LYS A 181 5.05 13.94 -8.65
CA LYS A 181 5.60 12.61 -8.41
C LYS A 181 6.85 12.78 -7.57
N PHE A 182 6.79 12.29 -6.33
CA PHE A 182 7.95 12.17 -5.44
C PHE A 182 8.65 10.81 -5.59
N GLU A 183 8.24 10.04 -6.60
CA GLU A 183 8.66 8.66 -6.83
C GLU A 183 10.01 8.61 -7.56
N ILE A 184 10.95 7.87 -7.01
CA ILE A 184 12.31 7.65 -7.55
C ILE A 184 12.55 6.14 -7.63
N HIS A 185 13.05 5.64 -8.76
CA HIS A 185 13.43 4.24 -8.91
C HIS A 185 14.67 3.91 -8.06
N CYS A 186 14.72 2.72 -7.46
CA CYS A 186 15.82 2.34 -6.56
C CYS A 186 17.19 2.43 -7.22
N ASP A 187 17.32 2.02 -8.49
CA ASP A 187 18.58 2.10 -9.26
C ASP A 187 19.16 3.53 -9.36
N ASN A 188 18.28 4.54 -9.35
CA ASN A 188 18.68 5.94 -9.49
C ASN A 188 18.73 6.66 -8.13
N PHE A 189 18.29 6.00 -7.06
CA PHE A 189 18.02 6.66 -5.78
C PHE A 189 19.29 7.21 -5.12
N SER A 190 20.43 6.53 -5.23
CA SER A 190 21.70 6.97 -4.63
C SER A 190 22.17 8.31 -5.21
N GLU A 191 22.03 8.51 -6.52
CA GLU A 191 22.37 9.78 -7.18
C GLU A 191 21.37 10.88 -6.82
N GLU A 192 20.07 10.58 -6.90
CA GLU A 192 19.00 11.51 -6.56
C GLU A 192 19.09 11.96 -5.09
N TYR A 193 19.46 11.06 -4.17
CA TYR A 193 19.62 11.36 -2.75
C TYR A 193 20.76 12.36 -2.49
N LYS A 194 21.88 12.25 -3.20
CA LYS A 194 23.00 13.22 -3.12
C LYS A 194 22.55 14.60 -3.60
N ASP A 195 21.78 14.65 -4.67
CA ASP A 195 21.21 15.89 -5.19
C ASP A 195 20.17 16.50 -4.23
N LEU A 196 19.27 15.69 -3.66
CA LEU A 196 18.26 16.12 -2.69
C LEU A 196 18.87 16.71 -1.42
N THR A 197 19.98 16.13 -0.95
CA THR A 197 20.69 16.56 0.28
C THR A 197 21.71 17.67 0.04
N SER A 198 22.05 17.95 -1.23
CA SER A 198 22.91 19.08 -1.59
C SER A 198 22.30 20.43 -1.17
N ASN A 199 23.12 21.48 -1.13
CA ASN A 199 22.68 22.85 -0.83
C ASN A 199 21.86 22.96 0.46
N ASN A 200 22.33 22.30 1.53
CA ASN A 200 21.69 22.32 2.86
C ASN A 200 20.21 21.90 2.80
N ASN A 201 19.90 20.78 2.13
CA ASN A 201 18.57 20.17 2.06
C ASN A 201 17.46 21.06 1.46
N LYS A 202 17.80 22.10 0.68
CA LYS A 202 16.82 23.03 0.09
C LYS A 202 15.72 22.33 -0.73
N LYS A 203 16.06 21.24 -1.44
CA LYS A 203 15.09 20.44 -2.21
C LYS A 203 14.15 19.64 -1.31
N ILE A 204 14.67 19.06 -0.23
CA ILE A 204 13.86 18.35 0.79
C ILE A 204 12.84 19.31 1.41
N LYS A 205 13.28 20.52 1.79
CA LYS A 205 12.38 21.56 2.30
C LYS A 205 11.27 21.93 1.31
N LYS A 206 11.64 22.20 0.06
CA LYS A 206 10.66 22.51 -1.00
C LYS A 206 9.65 21.38 -1.20
N ASN A 207 10.10 20.13 -1.15
CA ASN A 207 9.23 18.96 -1.27
C ASN A 207 8.25 18.86 -0.08
N LEU A 208 8.72 19.12 1.15
CA LEU A 208 7.87 19.15 2.34
C LEU A 208 6.84 20.29 2.29
N ASP A 209 7.23 21.48 1.84
CA ASP A 209 6.32 22.63 1.71
C ASP A 209 5.19 22.33 0.71
N LEU A 210 5.56 21.82 -0.46
CA LEU A 210 4.62 21.40 -1.50
C LEU A 210 3.69 20.29 -1.00
N LEU A 211 4.23 19.32 -0.29
CA LEU A 211 3.45 18.23 0.31
C LEU A 211 2.43 18.76 1.32
N THR A 212 2.84 19.72 2.14
CA THR A 212 2.00 20.33 3.16
C THR A 212 0.88 21.13 2.53
N GLU A 213 1.15 21.86 1.44
CA GLU A 213 0.11 22.55 0.66
C GLU A 213 -0.94 21.58 0.11
N ILE A 214 -0.50 20.45 -0.48
CA ILE A 214 -1.40 19.41 -1.01
C ILE A 214 -2.26 18.82 0.11
N CYS A 215 -1.63 18.42 1.21
CA CYS A 215 -2.33 17.85 2.36
C CYS A 215 -3.37 18.83 2.92
N ASN A 216 -3.02 20.11 3.09
CA ASN A 216 -3.93 21.11 3.66
C ASN A 216 -5.17 21.33 2.78
N LYS A 217 -5.03 21.26 1.44
CA LYS A 217 -6.17 21.32 0.52
C LYS A 217 -7.11 20.12 0.67
N ASP A 218 -6.58 18.95 1.03
CA ASP A 218 -7.38 17.75 1.29
C ASP A 218 -8.16 17.84 2.63
N PHE A 219 -7.60 18.49 3.66
CA PHE A 219 -8.20 18.59 5.00
C PHE A 219 -9.24 19.69 5.21
N GLN A 220 -9.38 20.66 4.30
CA GLN A 220 -10.39 21.74 4.42
C GLN A 220 -11.85 21.25 4.37
N ARG A 221 -12.09 19.94 4.27
CA ARG A 221 -13.43 19.31 4.23
C ARG A 221 -13.78 18.51 5.49
N ALA A 222 -12.95 18.48 6.53
CA ALA A 222 -13.28 17.76 7.75
C ALA A 222 -14.33 18.50 8.58
N ASP A 223 -15.35 17.78 9.03
CA ASP A 223 -16.40 18.29 9.93
C ASP A 223 -15.82 18.83 11.24
N LYS A 224 -16.58 19.71 11.91
CA LYS A 224 -16.21 20.23 13.22
C LYS A 224 -15.85 19.07 14.16
N PRO A 225 -14.74 19.14 14.91
CA PRO A 225 -14.39 18.10 15.86
C PRO A 225 -15.53 17.89 16.86
N ALA A 226 -15.85 16.63 17.13
CA ALA A 226 -16.63 16.25 18.31
C ALA A 226 -15.97 16.86 19.56
N GLU A 227 -16.75 17.16 20.61
CA GLU A 227 -16.26 17.77 21.86
C GLU A 227 -14.91 17.18 22.27
N ILE A 228 -13.88 18.02 22.22
CA ILE A 228 -12.48 17.61 22.39
C ILE A 228 -12.22 17.41 23.88
N GLU A 229 -11.83 16.20 24.25
CA GLU A 229 -11.43 15.83 25.62
C GLU A 229 -9.95 16.13 25.81
N ALA A 230 -9.65 17.43 25.99
CA ALA A 230 -8.27 17.90 26.12
C ALA A 230 -7.53 17.25 27.31
N ASP A 231 -8.25 16.84 28.35
CA ASP A 231 -7.72 16.15 29.53
C ASP A 231 -7.25 14.71 29.25
N LYS A 232 -7.72 14.10 28.16
CA LYS A 232 -7.29 12.78 27.67
C LYS A 232 -6.16 12.87 26.63
N CYS A 233 -5.70 14.08 26.31
CA CYS A 233 -4.66 14.33 25.32
C CYS A 233 -3.40 14.90 25.96
N ARG A 234 -2.25 14.30 25.68
CA ARG A 234 -0.96 14.83 26.17
C ARG A 234 -0.58 16.14 25.50
N ASN A 235 -0.86 16.25 24.20
CA ASN A 235 -0.73 17.47 23.42
C ASN A 235 -2.03 17.72 22.64
N PRO A 236 -2.84 18.72 23.02
CA PRO A 236 -4.08 19.05 22.33
C PRO A 236 -3.90 19.49 20.87
N ASP A 237 -2.74 20.06 20.51
CA ASP A 237 -2.45 20.50 19.13
C ASP A 237 -2.32 19.32 18.15
N PHE A 238 -2.13 18.12 18.67
CA PHE A 238 -1.96 16.89 17.90
C PHE A 238 -3.25 16.08 17.76
N ILE A 239 -4.39 16.61 18.16
CA ILE A 239 -5.66 15.90 18.03
C ILE A 239 -6.03 15.81 16.55
N SER A 240 -6.33 14.60 16.09
CA SER A 240 -6.86 14.40 14.74
C SER A 240 -8.33 14.80 14.72
N THR A 241 -8.76 15.43 13.63
CA THR A 241 -10.17 15.68 13.30
C THR A 241 -10.66 14.76 12.18
N SER A 242 -9.87 13.76 11.81
CA SER A 242 -10.18 12.85 10.71
C SER A 242 -11.18 11.77 11.12
N SER A 243 -11.80 11.13 10.12
CA SER A 243 -12.58 9.90 10.31
C SER A 243 -11.75 8.68 10.75
N ALA A 244 -10.42 8.83 10.89
CA ALA A 244 -9.53 7.77 11.34
C ALA A 244 -9.45 7.67 12.87
N ILE A 245 -10.06 8.59 13.63
CA ILE A 245 -10.09 8.51 15.10
C ILE A 245 -10.65 7.16 15.56
N VAL A 246 -9.97 6.55 16.53
CA VAL A 246 -10.43 5.34 17.18
C VAL A 246 -11.55 5.69 18.17
N SER A 247 -12.73 5.12 17.94
CA SER A 247 -13.86 5.24 18.86
C SER A 247 -14.04 3.95 19.67
N LEU A 248 -14.13 4.10 20.98
CA LEU A 248 -14.31 3.01 21.92
C LEU A 248 -15.79 2.73 22.15
N PHE A 249 -16.15 1.45 22.26
CA PHE A 249 -17.49 1.04 22.63
C PHE A 249 -17.65 1.06 24.16
N PRO A 250 -18.87 1.27 24.66
CA PRO A 250 -19.18 1.04 26.07
C PRO A 250 -18.72 -0.35 26.51
N TYR A 251 -18.14 -0.43 27.70
CA TYR A 251 -17.62 -1.68 28.24
C TYR A 251 -18.52 -2.16 29.38
N GLY A 252 -19.29 -3.22 29.12
CA GLY A 252 -20.31 -3.69 30.05
C GLY A 252 -21.40 -2.64 30.30
N ASN A 253 -21.75 -2.43 31.57
CA ASN A 253 -22.73 -1.42 32.00
C ASN A 253 -22.08 -0.06 32.32
N VAL A 254 -20.76 0.09 32.12
CA VAL A 254 -20.06 1.33 32.46
C VAL A 254 -20.24 2.33 31.31
N THR A 255 -21.15 3.29 31.48
CA THR A 255 -21.27 4.45 30.60
C THR A 255 -20.05 5.34 30.78
N THR A 256 -19.15 5.29 29.80
CA THR A 256 -17.94 6.11 29.78
C THR A 256 -17.79 6.76 28.42
N ASN A 257 -16.94 7.78 28.37
CA ASN A 257 -16.60 8.44 27.13
C ASN A 257 -15.98 7.46 26.11
N ASN A 258 -16.43 7.56 24.85
CA ASN A 258 -15.96 6.76 23.72
C ASN A 258 -14.62 7.27 23.15
N PHE A 259 -14.07 8.37 23.68
CA PHE A 259 -12.85 9.00 23.21
C PHE A 259 -11.57 8.35 23.75
N ILE A 260 -10.60 8.15 22.86
CA ILE A 260 -9.18 7.92 23.13
C ILE A 260 -8.36 8.63 22.06
N ASN A 261 -7.21 9.22 22.44
CA ASN A 261 -6.30 9.84 21.48
C ASN A 261 -5.50 8.78 20.70
N ALA A 262 -6.17 8.15 19.75
CA ALA A 262 -5.61 7.16 18.84
C ALA A 262 -6.26 7.27 17.45
N VAL A 263 -5.50 6.93 16.42
CA VAL A 263 -5.98 6.91 15.03
C VAL A 263 -5.62 5.61 14.35
N PHE A 264 -6.51 5.11 13.49
CA PHE A 264 -6.16 4.07 12.54
C PHE A 264 -5.23 4.64 11.47
N VAL A 265 -4.15 3.93 11.18
CA VAL A 265 -3.20 4.28 10.13
C VAL A 265 -3.07 3.10 9.18
N ASP A 266 -3.13 3.38 7.89
CA ASP A 266 -2.92 2.35 6.88
C ASP A 266 -1.44 2.04 6.75
N GLY A 267 -1.14 0.77 6.52
CA GLY A 267 0.16 0.39 6.02
C GLY A 267 0.19 0.40 4.49
N TYR A 268 1.35 0.07 3.94
CA TYR A 268 1.53 0.01 2.49
C TYR A 268 0.62 -1.06 1.84
N LYS A 269 0.49 -2.22 2.48
CA LYS A 269 -0.24 -3.39 1.95
C LYS A 269 -1.72 -3.41 2.32
N ARG A 270 -2.08 -2.85 3.49
CA ARG A 270 -3.40 -3.05 4.11
C ARG A 270 -3.91 -1.79 4.79
N ALA A 271 -5.19 -1.49 4.57
CA ALA A 271 -5.89 -0.43 5.28
C ALA A 271 -6.07 -0.76 6.78
N LYS A 272 -6.01 0.24 7.65
CA LYS A 272 -6.12 0.10 9.12
C LYS A 272 -5.18 -0.96 9.71
N GLN A 273 -3.98 -1.09 9.14
CA GLN A 273 -2.97 -2.04 9.62
C GLN A 273 -2.44 -1.66 11.01
N PHE A 274 -2.42 -0.37 11.33
CA PHE A 274 -1.85 0.14 12.56
C PHE A 274 -2.85 1.00 13.34
N ILE A 275 -2.64 1.06 14.65
CA ILE A 275 -3.20 2.12 15.50
C ILE A 275 -2.03 2.95 16.01
N ALA A 276 -2.00 4.25 15.73
CA ALA A 276 -1.03 5.17 16.28
C ALA A 276 -1.63 5.93 17.47
N THR A 277 -0.94 5.94 18.61
CA THR A 277 -1.44 6.55 19.85
C THR A 277 -0.32 7.11 20.73
N GLN A 278 -0.68 7.97 21.68
CA GLN A 278 0.23 8.40 22.74
C GLN A 278 0.45 7.28 23.75
N VAL A 279 1.60 7.27 24.43
CA VAL A 279 1.77 6.43 25.62
C VAL A 279 0.71 6.82 26.65
N PRO A 280 -0.01 5.85 27.26
CA PRO A 280 -1.11 6.13 28.17
C PRO A 280 -0.74 7.09 29.30
N MET A 281 -1.68 7.97 29.64
CA MET A 281 -1.64 8.80 30.84
C MET A 281 -2.37 8.09 31.97
N LYS A 282 -2.18 8.54 33.21
CA LYS A 282 -2.82 7.92 34.39
C LYS A 282 -4.34 7.77 34.25
N ASN A 283 -5.01 8.77 33.69
CA ASN A 283 -6.47 8.78 33.46
C ASN A 283 -6.91 8.03 32.17
N THR A 284 -5.98 7.55 31.33
CA THR A 284 -6.29 6.87 30.06
C THR A 284 -5.75 5.44 29.96
N VAL A 285 -5.16 4.89 31.03
CA VAL A 285 -4.67 3.50 31.07
C VAL A 285 -5.79 2.50 30.81
N TRP A 286 -6.96 2.72 31.42
CA TRP A 286 -8.12 1.87 31.20
C TRP A 286 -8.63 1.93 29.77
N ASP A 287 -8.79 3.15 29.22
CA ASP A 287 -9.19 3.36 27.82
C ASP A 287 -8.23 2.67 26.85
N PHE A 288 -6.92 2.71 27.14
CA PHE A 288 -5.90 2.04 26.34
C PHE A 288 -6.11 0.52 26.32
N TRP A 289 -6.21 -0.15 27.48
CA TRP A 289 -6.42 -1.60 27.50
C TRP A 289 -7.78 -2.02 26.92
N ARG A 290 -8.81 -1.17 27.07
CA ARG A 290 -10.09 -1.35 26.38
C ARG A 290 -9.94 -1.31 24.86
N MET A 291 -9.14 -0.37 24.34
CA MET A 291 -8.81 -0.30 22.91
C MET A 291 -8.12 -1.58 22.42
N ILE A 292 -7.13 -2.06 23.18
CA ILE A 292 -6.37 -3.28 22.85
C ILE A 292 -7.30 -4.50 22.76
N ASP A 293 -8.22 -4.68 23.72
CA ASP A 293 -9.21 -5.76 23.67
C ASP A 293 -10.18 -5.61 22.48
N GLN A 294 -10.77 -4.42 22.35
CA GLN A 294 -11.81 -4.13 21.35
C GLN A 294 -11.33 -4.40 19.91
N PHE A 295 -10.09 -4.04 19.60
CA PHE A 295 -9.52 -4.22 18.26
C PHE A 295 -8.64 -5.46 18.14
N ASN A 296 -8.67 -6.35 19.13
CA ASN A 296 -7.93 -7.62 19.16
C ASN A 296 -6.43 -7.45 18.85
N VAL A 297 -5.82 -6.40 19.43
CA VAL A 297 -4.40 -6.11 19.25
C VAL A 297 -3.57 -7.12 20.00
N LYS A 298 -2.67 -7.80 19.30
CA LYS A 298 -1.72 -8.77 19.89
C LYS A 298 -0.32 -8.22 20.10
N GLN A 299 0.00 -7.11 19.44
CA GLN A 299 1.34 -6.53 19.48
C GLN A 299 1.26 -5.01 19.64
N ILE A 300 2.06 -4.50 20.58
CA ILE A 300 2.18 -3.09 20.91
C ILE A 300 3.67 -2.73 20.84
N ILE A 301 4.03 -1.71 20.07
CA ILE A 301 5.39 -1.18 19.99
C ILE A 301 5.43 0.19 20.64
N VAL A 302 6.27 0.35 21.66
CA VAL A 302 6.52 1.63 22.34
C VAL A 302 7.88 2.14 21.92
N LEU A 303 7.89 3.25 21.18
CA LEU A 303 9.09 3.72 20.47
C LEU A 303 10.05 4.54 21.33
N ASN A 304 9.54 5.22 22.35
CA ASN A 304 10.38 6.05 23.20
C ASN A 304 10.91 5.26 24.39
N GLU A 305 12.24 5.31 24.55
CA GLU A 305 12.85 4.97 25.82
C GLU A 305 12.32 5.90 26.88
N SER A 306 11.94 5.32 27.99
CA SER A 306 11.18 6.04 28.97
C SER A 306 11.39 5.44 30.33
N HIS A 307 11.49 6.34 31.31
CA HIS A 307 11.30 6.01 32.70
C HIS A 307 9.86 5.56 33.04
N TYR A 308 9.04 5.18 32.03
CA TYR A 308 7.75 4.50 32.24
C TYR A 308 7.96 3.11 32.86
N SER A 309 9.22 2.71 33.10
CA SER A 309 9.65 1.64 34.02
C SER A 309 9.08 1.75 35.44
N ASN A 310 8.41 2.86 35.81
CA ASN A 310 7.56 2.92 37.02
C ASN A 310 6.19 2.22 36.86
N GLY A 311 5.88 1.69 35.67
CA GLY A 311 4.81 0.71 35.45
C GLY A 311 3.40 1.26 35.33
N ASP A 312 3.17 2.57 35.22
CA ASP A 312 1.82 3.15 35.35
C ASP A 312 0.76 2.54 34.41
N PHE A 313 1.14 2.02 33.24
CA PHE A 313 0.22 1.31 32.33
C PHE A 313 0.55 -0.17 32.11
N LEU A 314 1.63 -0.69 32.71
CA LEU A 314 2.06 -2.09 32.60
C LEU A 314 1.94 -2.85 33.92
N PRO A 315 1.54 -4.12 33.88
CA PRO A 315 1.65 -4.97 35.04
C PRO A 315 3.11 -5.23 35.40
N THR A 316 3.36 -5.51 36.68
CA THR A 316 4.65 -6.03 37.16
C THR A 316 4.42 -7.39 37.81
N LYS A 317 5.49 -8.13 38.13
CA LYS A 317 5.38 -9.40 38.88
C LYS A 317 4.60 -9.26 40.19
N LYS A 318 4.58 -8.07 40.80
CA LYS A 318 3.90 -7.78 42.06
C LYS A 318 2.54 -7.08 41.89
N ARG A 319 2.27 -6.49 40.73
CA ARG A 319 1.07 -5.68 40.48
C ARG A 319 0.40 -6.10 39.17
N LYS A 320 -0.78 -6.68 39.27
CA LYS A 320 -1.72 -6.80 38.14
C LYS A 320 -2.48 -5.48 37.99
N LEU A 321 -2.92 -5.19 36.77
CA LEU A 321 -3.88 -4.11 36.54
C LEU A 321 -5.27 -4.75 36.42
N ASP A 322 -6.24 -4.20 37.11
CA ASP A 322 -7.62 -4.65 37.05
C ASP A 322 -8.51 -3.41 36.92
N PHE A 323 -9.32 -3.40 35.88
CA PHE A 323 -10.23 -2.31 35.57
C PHE A 323 -11.56 -2.92 35.15
N ASP A 324 -12.64 -2.70 35.89
CA ASP A 324 -14.04 -3.08 35.57
C ASP A 324 -14.21 -4.06 34.38
N GLY A 325 -13.76 -5.32 34.56
CA GLY A 325 -13.88 -6.40 33.57
C GLY A 325 -12.73 -6.57 32.58
N ILE A 326 -11.58 -5.93 32.80
CA ILE A 326 -10.30 -6.09 32.09
C ILE A 326 -9.18 -6.32 33.12
N GLY A 327 -8.68 -7.54 33.17
CA GLY A 327 -7.50 -7.91 33.94
C GLY A 327 -6.26 -8.00 33.06
N VAL A 328 -5.16 -7.37 33.47
CA VAL A 328 -3.87 -7.35 32.75
C VAL A 328 -2.78 -7.88 33.67
N ALA A 329 -2.13 -8.97 33.27
CA ALA A 329 -1.09 -9.64 34.06
C ALA A 329 0.18 -9.88 33.24
N LEU A 330 1.33 -9.68 33.88
CA LEU A 330 2.63 -9.96 33.28
C LEU A 330 2.91 -11.47 33.35
N ASP A 331 3.26 -12.07 32.20
CA ASP A 331 3.70 -13.46 32.13
C ASP A 331 5.24 -13.55 32.16
N ASN A 332 5.89 -12.89 31.21
CA ASN A 332 7.34 -12.94 31.03
C ASN A 332 7.88 -11.60 30.53
N ILE A 333 9.19 -11.40 30.73
CA ILE A 333 9.95 -10.31 30.13
C ILE A 333 11.12 -10.94 29.39
N ASP A 334 11.25 -10.61 28.11
CA ASP A 334 12.38 -10.97 27.27
C ASP A 334 13.13 -9.70 26.85
N GLU A 335 14.45 -9.81 26.69
CA GLU A 335 15.29 -8.67 26.32
C GLU A 335 16.18 -9.07 25.15
N ALA A 336 15.90 -8.46 24.00
CA ALA A 336 16.64 -8.64 22.75
C ALA A 336 17.47 -7.39 22.45
N LYS A 337 18.35 -7.49 21.44
CA LYS A 337 19.34 -6.46 21.07
C LYS A 337 18.74 -5.05 20.91
N HIS A 338 17.54 -4.93 20.34
CA HIS A 338 16.89 -3.63 20.04
C HIS A 338 15.54 -3.43 20.72
N ALA A 339 15.10 -4.38 21.55
CA ALA A 339 13.80 -4.29 22.19
C ALA A 339 13.70 -5.09 23.49
N LYS A 340 12.94 -4.56 24.44
CA LYS A 340 12.50 -5.27 25.64
C LYS A 340 11.02 -5.62 25.51
N THR A 341 10.72 -6.92 25.51
CA THR A 341 9.38 -7.47 25.28
C THR A 341 8.74 -7.89 26.59
N TYR A 342 7.53 -7.42 26.86
CA TYR A 342 6.69 -7.82 27.98
C TYR A 342 5.55 -8.67 27.43
N GLU A 343 5.55 -9.95 27.76
CA GLU A 343 4.46 -10.87 27.42
C GLU A 343 3.35 -10.75 28.47
N ILE A 344 2.15 -10.42 28.01
CA ILE A 344 1.02 -10.05 28.85
C ILE A 344 -0.17 -10.96 28.57
N THR A 345 -0.78 -11.44 29.65
CA THR A 345 -2.11 -12.02 29.63
C THR A 345 -3.16 -10.91 29.83
N LEU A 346 -4.01 -10.73 28.83
CA LEU A 346 -5.18 -9.86 28.87
C LEU A 346 -6.44 -10.74 29.06
N ASN A 347 -7.13 -10.58 30.19
CA ASN A 347 -8.40 -11.23 30.46
C ASN A 347 -9.52 -10.19 30.34
N ALA A 348 -10.35 -10.32 29.32
CA ALA A 348 -11.44 -9.40 29.03
C ALA A 348 -12.66 -10.20 28.55
N ARG A 349 -13.85 -9.89 29.08
CA ARG A 349 -15.12 -10.53 28.70
C ARG A 349 -15.11 -12.07 28.79
N GLY A 350 -14.37 -12.62 29.76
CA GLY A 350 -14.19 -14.07 29.94
C GLY A 350 -13.25 -14.73 28.93
N VAL A 351 -12.57 -13.95 28.09
CA VAL A 351 -11.59 -14.43 27.10
C VAL A 351 -10.19 -14.03 27.55
N CYS A 352 -9.28 -14.99 27.53
CA CYS A 352 -7.87 -14.79 27.80
C CYS A 352 -7.08 -14.68 26.49
N LYS A 353 -6.36 -13.58 26.29
CA LYS A 353 -5.55 -13.28 25.10
C LYS A 353 -4.11 -12.99 25.50
N LYS A 354 -3.16 -13.32 24.62
CA LYS A 354 -1.75 -12.93 24.76
C LYS A 354 -1.49 -11.65 23.98
N VAL A 355 -0.80 -10.71 24.63
CA VAL A 355 -0.39 -9.43 24.06
C VAL A 355 1.10 -9.21 24.34
N SER A 356 1.89 -8.98 23.31
CA SER A 356 3.30 -8.63 23.42
C SER A 356 3.47 -7.11 23.38
N VAL A 357 4.04 -6.51 24.43
CA VAL A 357 4.43 -5.09 24.46
C VAL A 357 5.95 -4.97 24.31
N LYS A 358 6.43 -4.44 23.18
CA LYS A 358 7.85 -4.24 22.90
C LYS A 358 8.25 -2.78 23.10
N PHE A 359 9.20 -2.53 24.00
CA PHE A 359 9.86 -1.23 24.13
C PHE A 359 11.09 -1.21 23.24
N ALA A 360 11.15 -0.24 22.34
CA ALA A 360 12.30 -0.03 21.48
C ALA A 360 13.48 0.52 22.29
N LEU A 361 14.60 -0.19 22.29
CA LEU A 361 15.86 0.20 22.96
C LEU A 361 16.79 0.90 21.97
N LEU A 362 16.33 2.03 21.44
CA LEU A 362 16.93 2.72 20.29
C LEU A 362 17.61 4.05 20.66
N GLY A 363 17.65 4.42 21.93
CA GLY A 363 18.06 5.74 22.40
C GLY A 363 17.08 6.86 22.01
N TRP A 364 15.87 6.52 21.55
CA TRP A 364 14.90 7.50 21.06
C TRP A 364 14.18 8.22 22.21
N LYS A 365 14.77 9.31 22.68
CA LYS A 365 14.23 10.14 23.77
C LYS A 365 12.87 10.74 23.40
N LYS A 366 12.01 10.93 24.41
CA LYS A 366 10.65 11.48 24.25
C LYS A 366 10.58 12.88 23.59
N ASP A 367 11.62 13.70 23.78
CA ASP A 367 11.68 15.07 23.27
C ASP A 367 12.52 15.17 21.98
N ALA A 368 13.01 14.04 21.46
CA ALA A 368 13.83 13.99 20.26
C ALA A 368 12.98 13.75 19.01
N GLU A 369 13.15 14.60 18.00
CA GLU A 369 12.49 14.44 16.69
C GLU A 369 12.98 13.20 15.93
N ALA A 370 14.17 12.70 16.27
CA ALA A 370 14.88 11.66 15.55
C ALA A 370 15.48 10.59 16.49
N PRO A 371 15.56 9.33 16.03
CA PRO A 371 16.30 8.29 16.73
C PRO A 371 17.81 8.54 16.63
N THR A 372 18.58 8.03 17.60
CA THR A 372 20.05 8.09 17.56
C THR A 372 20.65 7.04 16.62
N ASN A 373 19.98 5.90 16.45
CA ASN A 373 20.41 4.84 15.55
C ASN A 373 19.26 4.46 14.59
N LEU A 374 19.44 4.76 13.31
CA LEU A 374 18.46 4.48 12.26
C LEU A 374 18.45 3.00 11.84
N GLU A 375 19.60 2.33 11.91
CA GLU A 375 19.73 0.90 11.60
C GLU A 375 18.82 0.08 12.52
N SER A 376 18.88 0.36 13.82
CA SER A 376 18.06 -0.35 14.81
C SER A 376 16.56 -0.08 14.68
N VAL A 377 16.17 1.06 14.10
CA VAL A 377 14.75 1.33 13.75
C VAL A 377 14.30 0.44 12.60
N ILE A 378 15.18 0.23 11.60
CA ILE A 378 14.93 -0.64 10.45
C ILE A 378 14.90 -2.10 10.88
N GLU A 379 15.85 -2.54 11.72
CA GLU A 379 15.86 -3.89 12.31
C GLU A 379 14.55 -4.15 13.09
N LEU A 380 14.10 -3.19 13.91
CA LEU A 380 12.82 -3.29 14.63
C LEU A 380 11.61 -3.41 13.69
N TRP A 381 11.63 -2.72 12.55
CA TRP A 381 10.57 -2.83 11.54
C TRP A 381 10.54 -4.22 10.89
N GLU A 382 11.69 -4.78 10.54
CA GLU A 382 11.77 -6.12 9.97
C GLU A 382 11.32 -7.21 10.98
N ASP A 383 11.66 -7.07 12.27
CA ASP A 383 11.16 -7.93 13.34
C ASP A 383 9.61 -7.91 13.46
N LEU A 384 9.01 -6.73 13.26
CA LEU A 384 7.55 -6.57 13.25
C LEU A 384 6.91 -7.30 12.07
N LYS A 385 7.56 -7.33 10.90
CA LYS A 385 7.06 -8.11 9.75
C LYS A 385 7.07 -9.61 10.01
N ILE A 386 8.15 -10.13 10.61
CA ILE A 386 8.31 -11.57 10.87
C ILE A 386 7.28 -12.05 11.89
N SER A 387 6.97 -11.23 12.89
CA SER A 387 6.01 -11.54 13.96
C SER A 387 4.56 -11.15 13.64
N GLY A 388 4.35 -10.33 12.60
CA GLY A 388 3.07 -9.74 12.25
C GLY A 388 2.21 -10.64 11.37
N GLY A 389 1.17 -11.23 11.95
CA GLY A 389 0.06 -11.79 11.18
C GLY A 389 -0.80 -10.72 10.50
N ASN A 390 -2.06 -11.07 10.17
CA ASN A 390 -3.03 -10.11 9.64
C ASN A 390 -3.65 -9.19 10.71
N ASP A 391 -3.16 -9.24 11.95
CA ASP A 391 -3.69 -8.47 13.07
C ASP A 391 -3.29 -6.98 12.99
N ILE A 392 -4.01 -6.15 13.73
CA ILE A 392 -3.70 -4.72 13.89
C ILE A 392 -2.57 -4.58 14.91
N VAL A 393 -1.58 -3.74 14.60
CA VAL A 393 -0.46 -3.45 15.51
C VAL A 393 -0.58 -2.04 16.07
N THR A 394 -0.47 -1.89 17.39
CA THR A 394 -0.48 -0.57 18.03
C THR A 394 0.93 -0.01 18.12
N ILE A 395 1.16 1.18 17.55
CA ILE A 395 2.40 1.95 17.66
C ILE A 395 2.15 3.11 18.63
N ALA A 396 2.95 3.18 19.68
CA ALA A 396 2.88 4.21 20.70
C ALA A 396 4.19 4.98 20.81
N CYS A 397 4.09 6.30 20.87
CA CYS A 397 5.18 7.18 21.27
C CYS A 397 4.69 8.20 22.30
N HIS A 398 5.56 9.02 22.87
CA HIS A 398 5.22 9.93 23.97
C HIS A 398 3.95 10.75 23.69
N ASP A 399 3.86 11.34 22.51
CA ASP A 399 2.80 12.25 22.03
C ASP A 399 1.85 11.62 20.99
N GLY A 400 2.12 10.39 20.57
CA GLY A 400 1.39 9.71 19.49
C GLY A 400 1.51 10.38 18.12
N VAL A 401 2.57 11.17 17.90
CA VAL A 401 2.87 11.86 16.64
C VAL A 401 4.32 11.68 16.23
N THR A 402 5.26 12.21 17.02
CA THR A 402 6.63 12.44 16.59
C THR A 402 7.33 11.14 16.18
N ALA A 403 7.54 10.21 17.11
CA ALA A 403 8.22 8.95 16.78
C ALA A 403 7.31 7.98 16.02
N SER A 404 6.02 7.92 16.36
CA SER A 404 5.05 7.02 15.72
C SER A 404 4.91 7.31 14.23
N GLY A 405 4.79 8.59 13.86
CA GLY A 405 4.74 9.00 12.47
C GLY A 405 6.00 8.63 11.71
N LEU A 406 7.18 8.86 12.31
CA LEU A 406 8.46 8.58 11.63
C LEU A 406 8.68 7.08 11.45
N PHE A 407 8.41 6.28 12.48
CA PHE A 407 8.49 4.82 12.40
C PHE A 407 7.57 4.23 11.34
N LEU A 408 6.30 4.65 11.33
CA LEU A 408 5.30 4.18 10.35
C LEU A 408 5.67 4.62 8.93
N ALA A 409 6.21 5.83 8.75
CA ALA A 409 6.62 6.34 7.45
C ALA A 409 7.85 5.61 6.90
N ILE A 410 8.86 5.34 7.74
CA ILE A 410 10.02 4.51 7.38
C ILE A 410 9.54 3.13 6.92
N GLY A 411 8.66 2.52 7.70
CA GLY A 411 8.11 1.21 7.38
C GLY A 411 7.34 1.16 6.07
N PHE A 412 6.54 2.19 5.79
CA PHE A 412 5.85 2.34 4.51
C PHE A 412 6.84 2.44 3.34
N VAL A 413 7.88 3.26 3.47
CA VAL A 413 8.90 3.44 2.43
C VAL A 413 9.65 2.13 2.16
N ILE A 414 10.06 1.41 3.20
CA ILE A 414 10.71 0.09 3.08
C ILE A 414 9.81 -0.91 2.36
N GLU A 415 8.53 -0.99 2.72
CA GLU A 415 7.60 -1.92 2.06
C GLU A 415 7.40 -1.56 0.58
N LYS A 416 7.36 -0.27 0.23
CA LYS A 416 7.30 0.16 -1.16
C LYS A 416 8.57 -0.21 -1.93
N ILE A 417 9.74 -0.03 -1.34
CA ILE A 417 11.02 -0.45 -1.93
C ILE A 417 10.97 -1.94 -2.25
N ASN A 418 10.58 -2.78 -1.28
CA ASN A 418 10.57 -4.23 -1.45
C ASN A 418 9.56 -4.72 -2.49
N MET A 419 8.43 -4.04 -2.64
CA MET A 419 7.35 -4.47 -3.53
C MET A 419 7.43 -3.88 -4.93
N GLU A 420 7.98 -2.67 -5.07
CA GLU A 420 7.92 -1.92 -6.32
C GLU A 420 9.27 -1.42 -6.83
N LEU A 421 10.37 -1.63 -6.09
CA LEU A 421 11.70 -1.12 -6.42
C LEU A 421 11.71 0.41 -6.60
N LYS A 422 10.93 1.10 -5.76
CA LYS A 422 10.80 2.55 -5.80
C LYS A 422 10.71 3.15 -4.41
N VAL A 423 11.30 4.34 -4.26
CA VAL A 423 11.19 5.19 -3.08
C VAL A 423 10.19 6.30 -3.36
N ASP A 424 9.21 6.48 -2.47
CA ASP A 424 8.27 7.60 -2.55
C ASP A 424 7.91 8.09 -1.14
N VAL A 425 8.74 9.01 -0.64
CA VAL A 425 8.58 9.62 0.67
C VAL A 425 7.30 10.48 0.74
N GLY A 426 6.93 11.12 -0.37
CA GLY A 426 5.73 11.95 -0.45
C GLY A 426 4.45 11.13 -0.27
N LEU A 427 4.35 9.98 -0.94
CA LEU A 427 3.22 9.06 -0.80
C LEU A 427 3.10 8.49 0.62
N ALA A 428 4.23 8.12 1.24
CA ALA A 428 4.24 7.64 2.62
C ALA A 428 3.63 8.70 3.55
N VAL A 429 4.15 9.92 3.52
CA VAL A 429 3.70 10.99 4.40
C VAL A 429 2.26 11.42 4.11
N ARG A 430 1.85 11.52 2.84
CA ARG A 430 0.43 11.80 2.47
C ARG A 430 -0.51 10.73 3.00
N THR A 431 -0.11 9.46 2.92
CA THR A 431 -0.94 8.36 3.40
C THR A 431 -1.14 8.45 4.91
N LEU A 432 -0.05 8.67 5.65
CA LEU A 432 -0.10 8.81 7.11
C LEU A 432 -0.88 10.06 7.55
N ARG A 433 -0.65 11.20 6.89
CA ARG A 433 -1.30 12.47 7.26
C ARG A 433 -2.81 12.42 7.15
N LYS A 434 -3.39 11.57 6.28
CA LYS A 434 -4.85 11.32 6.22
C LYS A 434 -5.43 10.93 7.57
N ALA A 435 -4.69 10.13 8.34
CA ALA A 435 -5.07 9.74 9.69
C ALA A 435 -4.75 10.83 10.72
N LYS A 436 -3.58 11.48 10.58
CA LYS A 436 -3.13 12.51 11.53
C LYS A 436 -2.27 13.57 10.82
N PRO A 437 -2.80 14.78 10.57
CA PRO A 437 -2.10 15.83 9.83
C PRO A 437 -0.73 16.21 10.41
N ALA A 438 -0.56 16.05 11.73
CA ALA A 438 0.66 16.39 12.44
C ALA A 438 1.85 15.43 12.17
N PHE A 439 1.64 14.26 11.53
CA PHE A 439 2.74 13.35 11.23
C PHE A 439 3.76 13.97 10.27
N ILE A 440 5.05 13.82 10.60
CA ILE A 440 6.20 14.24 9.77
C ILE A 440 6.10 15.73 9.40
N SER A 441 5.86 16.59 10.38
CA SER A 441 5.75 18.03 10.17
C SER A 441 7.12 18.73 10.06
N SER A 442 8.18 18.15 10.63
CA SER A 442 9.51 18.77 10.62
C SER A 442 10.35 18.36 9.40
N GLU A 443 11.17 19.31 8.91
CA GLU A 443 12.16 19.08 7.85
C GLU A 443 13.14 17.97 8.23
N THR A 444 13.53 17.91 9.50
CA THR A 444 14.40 16.86 10.07
C THR A 444 13.79 15.48 9.84
N GLN A 445 12.54 15.26 10.25
CA GLN A 445 11.89 13.96 10.08
C GLN A 445 11.67 13.60 8.61
N PHE A 446 11.29 14.59 7.80
CA PHE A 446 11.09 14.37 6.36
C PHE A 446 12.40 13.98 5.65
N GLY A 447 13.51 14.64 5.97
CA GLY A 447 14.84 14.28 5.46
C GLY A 447 15.32 12.91 5.93
N LEU A 448 14.98 12.51 7.17
CA LEU A 448 15.32 11.19 7.70
C LEU A 448 14.65 10.05 6.92
N LEU A 449 13.50 10.27 6.29
CA LEU A 449 12.87 9.25 5.44
C LEU A 449 13.71 8.93 4.20
N TYR A 450 14.26 9.96 3.54
CA TYR A 450 15.21 9.77 2.44
C TYR A 450 16.50 9.09 2.92
N LYS A 451 17.01 9.50 4.08
CA LYS A 451 18.20 8.88 4.69
C LYS A 451 17.96 7.40 5.00
N ALA A 452 16.79 7.05 5.52
CA ALA A 452 16.40 5.67 5.83
C ALA A 452 16.32 4.82 4.57
N ALA A 453 15.70 5.34 3.51
CA ALA A 453 15.67 4.66 2.21
C ALA A 453 17.08 4.43 1.65
N ASN A 454 17.97 5.43 1.72
CA ASN A 454 19.33 5.32 1.21
C ASN A 454 20.13 4.27 2.00
N PHE A 455 20.02 4.33 3.33
CA PHE A 455 20.67 3.37 4.22
C PHE A 455 20.17 1.93 3.93
N TYR A 456 18.85 1.75 3.83
CA TYR A 456 18.25 0.45 3.53
C TYR A 456 18.75 -0.12 2.20
N LEU A 457 18.75 0.67 1.12
CA LEU A 457 19.22 0.23 -0.19
C LEU A 457 20.71 -0.12 -0.20
N SER A 458 21.55 0.70 0.44
CA SER A 458 23.00 0.44 0.54
C SER A 458 23.34 -0.84 1.30
N SER A 459 22.46 -1.29 2.20
CA SER A 459 22.66 -2.55 2.91
C SER A 459 22.64 -3.75 1.96
N PHE A 460 21.82 -3.74 0.90
CA PHE A 460 21.74 -4.83 -0.08
C PHE A 460 22.91 -4.85 -1.08
N GLU A 461 23.41 -3.68 -1.48
CA GLU A 461 24.60 -3.59 -2.36
C GLU A 461 25.83 -4.22 -1.69
N THR A 462 25.94 -4.07 -0.38
CA THR A 462 27.02 -4.67 0.41
C THR A 462 26.95 -6.20 0.37
N TYR A 463 25.75 -6.81 0.44
CA TYR A 463 25.58 -8.26 0.35
C TYR A 463 25.90 -8.84 -1.04
N ASN A 464 25.62 -8.11 -2.13
CA ASN A 464 25.92 -8.57 -3.49
C ASN A 464 27.43 -8.56 -3.82
N ASN A 465 28.23 -7.77 -3.10
CA ASN A 465 29.69 -7.73 -3.29
C ASN A 465 30.45 -8.85 -2.55
N PHE A 466 29.75 -9.72 -1.81
CA PHE A 466 30.33 -10.86 -1.08
C PHE A 466 29.98 -12.24 -1.68
N ASN A 467 29.36 -12.30 -2.87
CA ASN A 467 29.05 -13.55 -3.59
C ASN A 467 29.89 -13.74 -4.84
#